data_AF-A0A843LA49-F1
#
_entry.id   AF-A0A843LA49-F1
#
_cell.length_a   1.000
_cell.length_b   1.000
_cell.length_c   1.000
_cell.angle_alpha   90.00
_cell.angle_beta   90.00
_cell.angle_gamma   90.00
#
_symmetry.space_group_name_H-M   'P 1'
#
loop_
_entity.id
_entity.type
_entity.pdbx_description
1 polymer ?
#
loop_
_entity_poly.entity_id
_entity_poly.type
_entity_poly.pdbx_seq_one_letter_code
_entity_poly.pdbx_strand_id
1 'polypeptide(L)'
;GLPTMPDGLPTMPDGLPARLAEAIRNLGQRSPPGQVQQVVTELCGIRTYTADELAVLLRRDKKWVFRSYLSPLLRAGILEYTIPENPRHPTQAYRTKK
;
A
#
# COMPACT_ATOMS: atom_id res chain seq x y z
N GLY A 1 10.03 36.83 -0.77
CA GLY A 1 9.11 35.70 -0.61
C GLY A 1 9.40 34.71 -1.72
N LEU A 2 9.86 33.52 -1.35
CA LEU A 2 10.08 32.40 -2.28
C LEU A 2 9.03 31.34 -1.96
N PRO A 3 8.29 30.80 -2.94
CA PRO A 3 7.38 29.70 -2.69
C PRO A 3 8.21 28.43 -2.47
N THR A 4 8.21 27.93 -1.24
CA THR A 4 8.67 26.58 -0.90
C THR A 4 7.75 25.59 -1.61
N MET A 5 8.22 24.99 -2.68
CA MET A 5 7.60 23.75 -3.18
C MET A 5 7.77 22.70 -2.07
N PRO A 6 6.74 21.97 -1.66
CA PRO A 6 6.97 20.81 -0.82
C PRO A 6 7.72 19.79 -1.70
N ASP A 7 8.91 19.42 -1.26
CA ASP A 7 9.67 18.29 -1.78
C ASP A 7 8.85 17.01 -1.49
N GLY A 8 7.86 16.78 -2.32
CA GLY A 8 6.90 15.69 -2.22
C GLY A 8 7.45 14.41 -2.82
N LEU A 9 8.71 14.08 -2.53
CA LEU A 9 9.15 12.70 -2.67
C LEU A 9 8.36 11.88 -1.65
N PRO A 10 7.75 10.74 -2.03
CA PRO A 10 7.18 9.85 -1.03
C PRO A 10 8.33 9.38 -0.14
N THR A 11 8.43 9.95 1.06
CA THR A 11 9.38 9.51 2.07
C THR A 11 9.08 8.05 2.34
N MET A 12 9.96 7.17 1.84
CA MET A 12 9.88 5.76 2.14
C MET A 12 9.84 5.62 3.66
N PRO A 13 8.90 4.84 4.21
CA PRO A 13 8.70 4.81 5.65
C PRO A 13 9.97 4.32 6.35
N ASP A 14 10.41 5.10 7.35
CA ASP A 14 11.56 4.77 8.20
C ASP A 14 11.33 3.40 8.85
N GLY A 15 12.24 2.45 8.63
CA GLY A 15 12.11 1.05 9.09
C GLY A 15 11.61 0.04 8.05
N LEU A 16 11.40 0.42 6.79
CA LEU A 16 11.13 -0.55 5.73
C LEU A 16 12.41 -1.34 5.37
N PRO A 17 12.40 -2.68 5.38
CA PRO A 17 13.59 -3.44 5.02
C PRO A 17 14.00 -3.14 3.58
N ALA A 18 15.31 -3.01 3.33
CA ALA A 18 15.85 -2.60 2.03
C ALA A 18 15.30 -3.44 0.86
N ARG A 19 15.12 -4.75 1.09
CA ARG A 19 14.49 -5.68 0.14
C ARG A 19 13.10 -5.23 -0.32
N LEU A 20 12.25 -4.78 0.59
CA LEU A 20 10.90 -4.30 0.28
C LEU A 20 10.95 -2.97 -0.46
N ALA A 21 11.84 -2.07 -0.05
CA ALA A 21 12.04 -0.80 -0.74
C ALA A 21 12.48 -1.01 -2.19
N GLU A 22 13.40 -1.94 -2.43
CA GLU A 22 13.80 -2.35 -3.77
C GLU A 22 12.69 -3.05 -4.53
N ALA A 23 11.93 -3.94 -3.88
CA ALA A 23 10.80 -4.60 -4.51
C ALA A 23 9.80 -3.56 -5.05
N ILE A 24 9.41 -2.58 -4.23
CA ILE A 24 8.53 -1.46 -4.62
C ILE A 24 9.13 -0.66 -5.78
N ARG A 25 10.42 -0.35 -5.73
CA ARG A 25 11.12 0.36 -6.83
C ARG A 25 11.11 -0.44 -8.13
N ASN A 26 11.20 -1.76 -8.04
CA ASN A 26 11.16 -2.68 -9.17
C ASN A 26 9.72 -3.03 -9.63
N LEU A 27 8.68 -2.60 -8.89
CA LEU A 27 7.30 -2.76 -9.31
C LEU A 27 7.01 -1.81 -10.49
N GLY A 28 7.20 -2.31 -11.70
CA GLY A 28 6.81 -1.63 -12.95
C GLY A 28 5.37 -1.93 -13.36
N GLN A 29 4.91 -1.31 -14.45
CA GLN A 29 3.57 -1.55 -15.01
C GLN A 29 3.31 -3.02 -15.37
N ARG A 30 4.35 -3.81 -15.66
CA ARG A 30 4.25 -5.23 -16.03
C ARG A 30 4.40 -6.22 -14.87
N SER A 31 4.55 -5.75 -13.63
CA SER A 31 4.66 -6.67 -12.50
C SER A 31 3.38 -7.49 -12.35
N PRO A 32 3.48 -8.83 -12.22
CA PRO A 32 2.31 -9.68 -12.07
C PRO A 32 1.56 -9.32 -10.78
N PRO A 33 0.22 -9.41 -10.80
CA PRO A 33 -0.59 -8.96 -9.68
C PRO A 33 -0.28 -9.71 -8.37
N GLY A 34 0.10 -10.99 -8.47
CA GLY A 34 0.54 -11.77 -7.31
C GLY A 34 1.81 -11.23 -6.64
N GLN A 35 2.79 -10.76 -7.42
CA GLN A 35 4.02 -10.17 -6.87
C GLN A 35 3.71 -8.87 -6.10
N VAL A 36 2.82 -8.04 -6.65
CA VAL A 36 2.40 -6.80 -5.99
C VAL A 36 1.62 -7.12 -4.72
N GLN A 37 0.73 -8.11 -4.76
CA GLN A 37 -0.01 -8.56 -3.59
C GLN A 37 0.92 -9.01 -2.45
N GLN A 38 1.97 -9.79 -2.77
CA GLN A 38 2.97 -10.20 -1.77
C GLN A 38 3.64 -9.00 -1.11
N VAL A 39 4.11 -8.03 -1.91
CA VAL A 39 4.71 -6.79 -1.39
C VAL A 39 3.74 -6.02 -0.50
N VAL A 40 2.48 -5.90 -0.91
CA VAL A 40 1.43 -5.24 -0.11
C VAL A 40 1.18 -5.98 1.21
N THR A 41 1.16 -7.32 1.20
CA THR A 41 1.00 -8.11 2.43
C THR A 41 2.19 -7.93 3.38
N GLU A 42 3.42 -7.94 2.87
CA GLU A 42 4.60 -7.70 3.71
C GLU A 42 4.60 -6.28 4.29
N LEU A 43 4.23 -5.27 3.49
CA LEU A 43 4.05 -3.89 3.96
C LEU A 43 3.02 -3.83 5.10
N CYS A 44 1.81 -4.32 4.85
CA CYS A 44 0.70 -4.34 5.82
C CYS A 44 1.00 -5.20 7.07
N GLY A 45 2.05 -6.04 7.05
CA GLY A 45 2.53 -6.79 8.19
C GLY A 45 3.48 -6.01 9.10
N ILE A 46 4.17 -5.00 8.57
CA ILE A 46 5.07 -4.11 9.32
C ILE A 46 4.26 -3.03 10.05
N ARG A 47 3.32 -2.40 9.33
CA ARG A 47 2.39 -1.41 9.87
C ARG A 47 1.12 -1.38 9.03
N THR A 48 0.09 -0.70 9.53
CA THR A 48 -1.14 -0.51 8.76
C THR A 48 -0.94 0.56 7.69
N TYR A 49 -1.41 0.30 6.47
CA TYR A 49 -1.35 1.27 5.37
C TYR A 49 -2.75 1.57 4.85
N THR A 50 -3.00 2.84 4.50
CA THR A 50 -4.21 3.24 3.80
C THR A 50 -4.13 2.88 2.31
N ALA A 51 -5.29 2.80 1.65
CA ALA A 51 -5.32 2.61 0.20
C ALA A 51 -4.63 3.75 -0.56
N ASP A 52 -4.57 4.94 0.04
CA ASP A 52 -3.93 6.12 -0.52
C ASP A 52 -2.40 6.01 -0.47
N GLU A 53 -1.84 5.66 0.69
CA GLU A 53 -0.41 5.41 0.84
C GLU A 53 0.07 4.28 -0.08
N LEU A 54 -0.70 3.19 -0.18
CA LEU A 54 -0.36 2.10 -1.10
C LEU A 54 -0.42 2.55 -2.56
N ALA A 55 -1.36 3.41 -2.94
CA ALA A 55 -1.42 3.96 -4.28
C ALA A 55 -0.17 4.80 -4.62
N VAL A 56 0.27 5.63 -3.67
CA VAL A 56 1.48 6.44 -3.78
C VAL A 56 2.73 5.57 -3.87
N LEU A 57 2.89 4.59 -2.96
CA LEU A 57 4.04 3.67 -2.94
C LEU A 57 4.13 2.85 -4.23
N LEU A 58 3.01 2.31 -4.69
CA LEU A 58 2.94 1.49 -5.89
C LEU A 58 2.93 2.32 -7.18
N ARG A 59 2.83 3.66 -7.10
CA ARG A 59 2.67 4.59 -8.22
C ARG A 59 1.52 4.20 -9.15
N ARG A 60 0.36 3.85 -8.57
CA ARG A 60 -0.83 3.37 -9.28
C ARG A 60 -2.10 4.02 -8.76
N ASP A 61 -3.15 3.96 -9.56
CA ASP A 61 -4.46 4.46 -9.15
C ASP A 61 -5.02 3.70 -7.93
N LYS A 62 -5.56 4.46 -6.97
CA LYS A 62 -6.12 3.93 -5.72
C LYS A 62 -7.26 2.95 -5.94
N LYS A 63 -8.18 3.23 -6.87
CA LYS A 63 -9.31 2.31 -7.17
C LYS A 63 -8.78 1.02 -7.78
N TRP A 64 -7.76 1.12 -8.64
CA TRP A 64 -7.12 -0.03 -9.25
C TRP A 64 -6.31 -0.86 -8.24
N VAL A 65 -5.54 -0.23 -7.35
CA VAL A 65 -4.86 -0.92 -6.24
C VAL A 65 -5.85 -1.67 -5.36
N PHE A 66 -6.98 -1.02 -5.01
CA PHE A 66 -8.02 -1.67 -4.24
C PHE A 66 -8.60 -2.89 -4.94
N ARG A 67 -9.01 -2.73 -6.21
CA ARG A 67 -9.67 -3.80 -6.97
C ARG A 67 -8.72 -4.96 -7.30
N SER A 68 -7.48 -4.66 -7.66
CA SER A 68 -6.51 -5.64 -8.17
C SER A 68 -5.73 -6.34 -7.05
N TYR A 69 -5.52 -5.67 -5.91
CA TYR A 69 -4.63 -6.16 -4.87
C TYR A 69 -5.34 -6.31 -3.52
N LEU A 70 -5.95 -5.24 -3.00
CA LEU A 70 -6.54 -5.27 -1.67
C LEU A 70 -7.77 -6.17 -1.59
N SER A 71 -8.69 -6.08 -2.54
CA SER A 71 -9.92 -6.87 -2.56
C SER A 71 -9.66 -8.38 -2.64
N PRO A 72 -8.76 -8.89 -3.50
CA PRO A 72 -8.35 -10.30 -3.47
C PRO A 72 -7.73 -10.71 -2.13
N LEU A 73 -6.84 -9.89 -1.56
CA LEU A 73 -6.18 -10.20 -0.28
C LEU A 73 -7.16 -10.22 0.91
N LEU A 74 -8.13 -9.32 0.93
CA LEU A 74 -9.21 -9.29 1.91
C LEU A 74 -10.11 -10.52 1.78
N ARG A 75 -10.49 -10.90 0.55
CA ARG A 75 -11.30 -12.10 0.30
C ARG A 75 -10.57 -13.38 0.67
N ALA A 76 -9.26 -13.42 0.47
CA ALA A 76 -8.40 -14.53 0.88
C ALA A 76 -8.15 -14.56 2.40
N GLY A 77 -8.61 -13.55 3.15
CA GLY A 77 -8.38 -13.44 4.59
C GLY A 77 -6.93 -13.14 4.99
N ILE A 78 -6.11 -12.70 4.03
CA ILE A 78 -4.70 -12.33 4.25
C ILE A 78 -4.61 -10.93 4.84
N LEU A 79 -5.44 -10.01 4.35
CA LEU A 79 -5.59 -8.67 4.91
C LEU A 79 -6.93 -8.53 5.64
N GLU A 80 -6.99 -7.58 6.56
CA GLU A 80 -8.21 -7.16 7.24
C GLU A 80 -8.29 -5.64 7.33
N TYR A 81 -9.51 -5.14 7.51
CA TYR A 81 -9.77 -3.72 7.74
C TYR A 81 -9.40 -3.33 9.17
N THR A 82 -8.80 -2.16 9.35
CA THR A 82 -8.60 -1.60 10.69
C THR A 82 -9.87 -1.03 11.30
N ILE A 83 -10.79 -0.53 10.45
CA ILE A 83 -12.10 0.01 10.85
C ILE A 83 -13.20 -0.80 10.14
N PRO A 84 -13.52 -2.02 10.62
CA PRO A 84 -14.51 -2.88 9.95
C PRO A 84 -15.92 -2.27 9.94
N GLU A 85 -16.25 -1.47 10.95
CA GLU A 85 -17.57 -0.82 11.10
C GLU A 85 -17.88 0.17 9.97
N ASN A 86 -16.85 0.80 9.39
CA ASN A 86 -17.03 1.76 8.30
C ASN A 86 -15.99 1.55 7.19
N PRO A 87 -16.23 0.63 6.23
CA PRO A 87 -15.30 0.34 5.14
C PRO A 87 -15.01 1.53 4.22
N ARG A 88 -15.88 2.54 4.22
CA ARG A 88 -15.74 3.78 3.43
C ARG A 88 -15.06 4.92 4.22
N HIS A 89 -14.57 4.66 5.43
CA HIS A 89 -13.92 5.69 6.23
C HIS A 89 -12.70 6.27 5.50
N PRO A 90 -12.50 7.60 5.47
CA PRO A 90 -11.38 8.21 4.75
C PRO A 90 -10.01 7.76 5.28
N THR A 91 -9.91 7.42 6.57
CA THR A 91 -8.69 6.87 7.19
C THR A 91 -8.68 5.34 7.27
N GLN A 92 -9.53 4.67 6.48
CA GLN A 92 -9.52 3.21 6.43
C GLN A 92 -8.13 2.70 6.01
N ALA A 93 -7.58 1.83 6.83
CA ALA A 93 -6.30 1.17 6.59
C ALA A 93 -6.46 -0.34 6.56
N TYR A 94 -5.41 -0.98 6.06
CA TYR A 94 -5.32 -2.41 5.87
C TYR A 94 -4.14 -2.92 6.69
N ARG A 95 -4.34 -4.05 7.37
CA ARG A 95 -3.29 -4.76 8.09
C ARG A 95 -3.30 -6.22 7.70
N THR A 96 -2.15 -6.87 7.78
CA THR A 96 -2.06 -8.31 7.58
C THR A 96 -2.63 -9.04 8.78
N LYS A 97 -3.55 -9.96 8.51
CA LYS A 97 -4.14 -10.82 9.52
C LYS A 97 -3.06 -11.79 10.03
N LYS A 98 -2.81 -11.76 11.34
CA LYS A 98 -1.91 -12.72 12.01
C LYS A 98 -2.71 -13.93 12.51
#